data_AF-A0A016UGC5-F1
#
_entry.id   AF-A0A016UGC5-F1
#
_cell.length_a   1.000
_cell.length_b   1.000
_cell.length_c   1.000
_cell.angle_alpha   90.00
_cell.angle_beta   90.00
_cell.angle_gamma   90.00
#
_symmetry.space_group_name_H-M   'P 1'
#
loop_
_entity.id
_entity.type
_entity.pdbx_description
1 polymer ?
#
loop_
_entity_poly.entity_id
_entity_poly.type
_entity_poly.pdbx_seq_one_letter_code
_entity_poly.pdbx_strand_id
1 'polypeptide(L)'
;MVEPWYEPTTQASLCFEAADLPTKSVVVYSDRAEVKRVVKASLAKGTNEIVIQNVSAVIERQSVRVDGRGALIQEVQYQEMPIDTEHEDEKIRALEREKLSVESERFAVEDEMSSLRKRIEVLDGVAGQIAAGPPSTSSSPSGSLPNMSRRHTVIGSTALQAPNQATPSLGFLTNDDALNNLAKFLSYYGETVSEMKTTLRIRQREWDKYSEKIEALERQIDQLRCGYEYDSVRRKKM
;
A
#
# COMPACT_ATOMS: atom_id res chain seq x y z
N MET A 1 -31.81 -71.58 19.53
CA MET A 1 -31.84 -70.15 19.88
C MET A 1 -30.46 -69.81 20.41
N VAL A 2 -29.68 -69.02 19.67
CA VAL A 2 -28.30 -68.64 20.02
C VAL A 2 -28.18 -67.17 19.65
N GLU A 3 -27.99 -66.30 20.63
CA GLU A 3 -27.80 -64.87 20.38
C GLU A 3 -26.31 -64.59 20.15
N PRO A 4 -25.92 -63.96 19.03
CA PRO A 4 -24.56 -63.49 18.84
C PRO A 4 -24.34 -62.26 19.72
N TRP A 5 -23.58 -62.41 20.80
CA TRP A 5 -23.11 -61.28 21.60
C TRP A 5 -22.13 -60.45 20.77
N TYR A 6 -22.59 -59.30 20.29
CA TYR A 6 -21.76 -58.29 19.65
C TYR A 6 -21.62 -57.11 20.62
N GLU A 7 -20.59 -57.14 21.48
CA GLU A 7 -20.24 -55.95 22.25
C GLU A 7 -19.85 -54.82 21.27
N PRO A 8 -20.41 -53.62 21.38
CA PRO A 8 -20.04 -52.52 20.49
C PRO A 8 -18.61 -52.09 20.80
N THR A 9 -17.68 -52.32 19.85
CA THR A 9 -16.28 -51.90 19.97
C THR A 9 -16.18 -50.39 20.13
N THR A 10 -16.01 -49.91 21.36
CA THR A 10 -15.90 -48.50 21.70
C THR A 10 -14.57 -47.91 21.21
N GLN A 11 -14.51 -47.52 19.93
CA GLN A 11 -13.34 -46.86 19.34
C GLN A 11 -13.13 -45.48 19.96
N ALA A 12 -12.17 -45.39 20.88
CA ALA A 12 -11.73 -44.13 21.46
C ALA A 12 -10.59 -43.53 20.62
N SER A 13 -10.77 -42.32 20.11
CA SER A 13 -9.78 -41.60 19.28
C SER A 13 -9.10 -40.49 20.08
N LEU A 14 -7.77 -40.40 20.01
CA LEU A 14 -6.97 -39.38 20.71
C LEU A 14 -6.07 -38.63 19.73
N CYS A 15 -6.27 -37.32 19.62
CA CYS A 15 -5.46 -36.43 18.77
C CYS A 15 -4.30 -35.81 19.55
N PHE A 16 -3.12 -35.74 18.93
CA PHE A 16 -1.91 -35.10 19.46
C PHE A 16 -1.26 -34.23 18.38
N GLU A 17 -0.79 -33.05 18.75
CA GLU A 17 0.04 -32.20 17.88
C GLU A 17 1.49 -32.69 17.88
N ALA A 18 2.06 -32.95 16.70
CA ALA A 18 3.41 -33.52 16.60
C ALA A 18 4.49 -32.63 17.24
N ALA A 19 4.28 -31.31 17.26
CA ALA A 19 5.18 -30.32 17.84
C ALA A 19 5.27 -30.41 19.37
N ASP A 20 4.15 -30.75 20.03
CA ASP A 20 4.05 -30.80 21.50
C ASP A 20 4.56 -32.14 22.08
N LEU A 21 4.80 -33.15 21.21
CA LEU A 21 5.31 -34.45 21.62
C LEU A 21 6.80 -34.37 22.02
N PRO A 22 7.18 -34.76 23.25
CA PRO A 22 8.56 -34.68 23.71
C PRO A 22 9.49 -35.55 22.87
N THR A 23 10.60 -34.96 22.41
CA THR A 23 11.63 -35.66 21.63
C THR A 23 12.57 -36.43 22.57
N LYS A 24 12.66 -37.75 22.37
CA LYS A 24 13.45 -38.71 23.15
C LYS A 24 14.87 -38.85 22.63
N SER A 25 15.05 -38.82 21.30
CA SER A 25 16.36 -38.88 20.66
C SER A 25 16.29 -38.36 19.23
N VAL A 26 17.39 -37.79 18.74
CA VAL A 26 17.62 -37.47 17.33
C VAL A 26 18.92 -38.12 16.89
N VAL A 27 18.92 -38.79 15.74
CA VAL A 27 20.14 -39.28 15.06
C VAL A 27 20.24 -38.53 13.75
N VAL A 28 21.36 -37.86 13.51
CA VAL A 28 21.59 -37.05 12.30
C VAL A 28 22.55 -37.78 11.36
N TYR A 29 22.15 -37.90 10.11
CA TYR A 29 22.94 -38.44 9.00
C TYR A 29 23.38 -37.30 8.07
N SER A 30 24.08 -37.61 6.98
CA SER A 30 24.54 -36.61 6.01
C SER A 30 23.42 -35.93 5.21
N ASP A 31 22.26 -36.59 5.08
CA ASP A 31 21.13 -36.19 4.23
C ASP A 31 19.79 -36.07 4.97
N ARG A 32 19.63 -36.77 6.10
CA ARG A 32 18.36 -36.88 6.87
C ARG A 32 18.59 -36.95 8.38
N ALA A 33 17.52 -36.88 9.17
CA ALA A 33 17.58 -37.13 10.61
C ALA A 33 16.43 -38.03 11.09
N GLU A 34 16.75 -39.06 11.88
CA GLU A 34 15.76 -39.91 12.55
C GLU A 34 15.37 -39.27 13.88
N VAL A 35 14.11 -38.83 14.01
CA VAL A 35 13.57 -38.15 15.20
C VAL A 35 12.58 -39.07 15.92
N LYS A 36 12.90 -39.47 17.16
CA LYS A 36 12.02 -40.28 18.01
C LYS A 36 11.32 -39.40 19.03
N ARG A 37 9.99 -39.28 18.94
CA ARG A 37 9.13 -38.61 19.94
C ARG A 37 8.37 -39.65 20.77
N VAL A 38 7.78 -39.23 21.89
CA VAL A 38 7.04 -40.11 22.81
C VAL A 38 5.63 -39.57 23.04
N VAL A 39 4.63 -40.32 22.58
CA VAL A 39 3.22 -40.14 22.99
C VAL A 39 3.01 -40.80 24.36
N LYS A 40 2.20 -40.17 25.20
CA LYS A 40 1.63 -40.79 26.42
C LYS A 40 0.12 -40.65 26.34
N ALA A 41 -0.60 -41.76 26.35
CA ALA A 41 -2.05 -41.82 26.24
C ALA A 41 -2.62 -42.79 27.28
N SER A 42 -3.80 -42.45 27.83
CA SER A 42 -4.59 -43.35 28.67
C SER A 42 -5.59 -44.08 27.78
N LEU A 43 -5.32 -45.34 27.47
CA LEU A 43 -6.12 -46.13 26.53
C LEU A 43 -7.28 -46.85 27.24
N ALA A 44 -8.45 -46.87 26.61
CA ALA A 44 -9.60 -47.65 27.04
C ALA A 44 -9.42 -49.15 26.72
N LYS A 45 -10.23 -50.02 27.32
CA LYS A 45 -10.31 -51.42 26.88
C LYS A 45 -10.98 -51.48 25.49
N GLY A 46 -10.34 -52.18 24.55
CA GLY A 46 -10.80 -52.30 23.16
C GLY A 46 -9.85 -51.62 22.17
N THR A 47 -10.33 -51.36 20.96
CA THR A 47 -9.58 -50.63 19.93
C THR A 47 -9.51 -49.14 20.27
N ASN A 48 -8.31 -48.58 20.22
CA ASN A 48 -8.06 -47.15 20.39
C ASN A 48 -7.33 -46.63 19.16
N GLU A 49 -7.60 -45.39 18.78
CA GLU A 49 -7.01 -44.71 17.63
C GLU A 49 -6.17 -43.53 18.15
N ILE A 50 -4.99 -43.31 17.55
CA ILE A 50 -4.06 -42.24 17.94
C ILE A 50 -3.68 -41.46 16.68
N VAL A 51 -4.17 -40.23 16.58
CA VAL A 51 -3.92 -39.34 15.44
C VAL A 51 -2.81 -38.36 15.83
N ILE A 52 -1.70 -38.36 15.08
CA ILE A 52 -0.60 -37.39 15.28
C ILE A 52 -0.66 -36.37 14.13
N GLN A 53 -1.14 -35.17 14.44
CA GLN A 53 -1.35 -34.08 13.47
C GLN A 53 -0.08 -33.25 13.27
N ASN A 54 0.01 -32.56 12.13
CA ASN A 54 1.09 -31.62 11.79
C ASN A 54 2.52 -32.19 11.95
N VAL A 55 2.69 -33.46 11.57
CA VAL A 55 4.02 -34.04 11.30
C VAL A 55 4.70 -33.27 10.16
N SER A 56 6.04 -33.31 10.11
CA SER A 56 6.79 -32.46 9.18
C SER A 56 6.51 -32.81 7.72
N ALA A 57 6.20 -31.81 6.89
CA ALA A 57 5.91 -31.98 5.46
C ALA A 57 7.07 -32.58 4.62
N VAL A 58 8.30 -32.63 5.18
CA VAL A 58 9.46 -33.28 4.56
C VAL A 58 9.75 -34.67 5.13
N ILE A 59 8.78 -35.30 5.81
CA ILE A 59 8.93 -36.67 6.33
C ILE A 59 8.94 -37.69 5.19
N GLU A 60 9.90 -38.61 5.24
CA GLU A 60 9.97 -39.73 4.30
C GLU A 60 8.80 -40.69 4.58
N ARG A 61 7.75 -40.68 3.74
CA ARG A 61 6.49 -41.43 3.96
C ARG A 61 6.70 -42.89 4.40
N GLN A 62 7.69 -43.57 3.82
CA GLN A 62 8.01 -44.97 4.10
C GLN A 62 8.92 -45.19 5.32
N SER A 63 9.40 -44.13 5.99
CA SER A 63 10.25 -44.21 7.19
C SER A 63 9.46 -44.18 8.51
N VAL A 64 8.16 -43.91 8.49
CA VAL A 64 7.32 -43.84 9.69
C VAL A 64 7.27 -45.19 10.40
N ARG A 65 7.71 -45.24 11.66
CA ARG A 65 7.66 -46.45 12.51
C ARG A 65 7.11 -46.07 13.89
N VAL A 66 6.30 -46.94 14.46
CA VAL A 66 5.71 -46.78 15.79
C VAL A 66 6.12 -47.98 16.65
N ASP A 67 6.50 -47.72 17.90
CA ASP A 67 6.82 -48.71 18.94
C ASP A 67 5.89 -48.47 20.13
N GLY A 68 5.31 -49.54 20.67
CA GLY A 68 4.20 -49.49 21.62
C GLY A 68 4.47 -50.38 22.84
N ARG A 69 4.22 -49.84 24.04
CA ARG A 69 4.28 -50.62 25.29
C ARG A 69 2.95 -50.49 26.03
N GLY A 70 2.33 -51.64 26.32
CA GLY A 70 1.00 -51.73 26.95
C GLY A 70 -0.18 -51.89 25.97
N ALA A 71 0.06 -51.84 24.66
CA ALA A 71 -0.96 -52.07 23.62
C ALA A 71 -0.35 -52.79 22.40
N LEU A 72 -1.18 -53.50 21.64
CA LEU A 72 -0.83 -54.07 20.35
C LEU A 72 -1.13 -53.06 19.24
N ILE A 73 -0.14 -52.74 18.40
CA ILE A 73 -0.34 -51.91 17.22
C ILE A 73 -0.98 -52.79 16.14
N GLN A 74 -2.19 -52.43 15.70
CA GLN A 74 -2.91 -53.15 14.62
C GLN A 74 -2.50 -52.64 13.24
N GLU A 75 -2.46 -51.31 13.08
CA GLU A 75 -2.13 -50.64 11.82
C GLU A 75 -1.40 -49.31 12.10
N VAL A 76 -0.64 -48.82 11.12
CA VAL A 76 -0.06 -47.48 11.11
C VAL A 76 -0.30 -46.89 9.72
N GLN A 77 -1.24 -45.93 9.63
CA GLN A 77 -1.49 -45.19 8.40
C GLN A 77 -0.76 -43.84 8.43
N TYR A 78 -0.39 -43.34 7.24
CA TYR A 78 0.11 -42.00 7.04
C TYR A 78 -0.72 -41.35 5.93
N GLN A 79 -1.32 -40.21 6.24
CA GLN A 79 -2.17 -39.45 5.33
C GLN A 79 -1.65 -38.03 5.22
N GLU A 80 -1.39 -37.59 3.99
CA GLU A 80 -1.28 -36.17 3.68
C GLU A 80 -2.67 -35.62 3.44
N MET A 81 -3.04 -34.57 4.16
CA MET A 81 -4.17 -33.72 3.82
C MET A 81 -3.63 -32.45 3.16
N PRO A 82 -4.17 -32.00 2.02
CA PRO A 82 -3.84 -30.68 1.51
C PRO A 82 -4.28 -29.61 2.53
N ILE A 83 -3.43 -28.61 2.74
CA ILE A 83 -3.82 -27.40 3.47
C ILE A 83 -4.71 -26.59 2.52
N ASP A 84 -5.87 -26.15 3.00
CA ASP A 84 -6.77 -25.28 2.24
C ASP A 84 -6.22 -23.85 2.22
N THR A 85 -5.38 -23.56 1.22
CA THR A 85 -4.85 -22.21 0.98
C THR A 85 -5.81 -21.36 0.15
N GLU A 86 -6.89 -21.91 -0.43
CA GLU A 86 -7.74 -21.17 -1.39
C GLU A 86 -8.44 -19.99 -0.71
N HIS A 87 -8.94 -20.20 0.51
CA HIS A 87 -9.51 -19.13 1.36
C HIS A 87 -8.46 -18.10 1.81
N GLU A 88 -7.20 -18.49 1.96
CA GLU A 88 -6.11 -17.62 2.40
C GLU A 88 -5.61 -16.73 1.25
N ASP A 89 -5.44 -17.32 0.07
CA ASP A 89 -5.21 -16.63 -1.20
C ASP A 89 -6.38 -15.69 -1.55
N GLU A 90 -7.63 -16.08 -1.29
CA GLU A 90 -8.79 -15.20 -1.53
C GLU A 90 -8.82 -14.01 -0.56
N LYS A 91 -8.44 -14.21 0.70
CA LYS A 91 -8.30 -13.12 1.69
C LYS A 91 -7.20 -12.13 1.31
N ILE A 92 -6.05 -12.60 0.83
CA ILE A 92 -4.98 -11.74 0.29
C ILE A 92 -5.50 -10.95 -0.92
N ARG A 93 -6.09 -11.64 -1.91
CA ARG A 93 -6.66 -11.02 -3.11
C ARG A 93 -7.79 -10.03 -2.81
N ALA A 94 -8.50 -10.18 -1.68
CA ALA A 94 -9.51 -9.22 -1.23
C ALA A 94 -8.87 -7.93 -0.69
N LEU A 95 -7.83 -8.05 0.16
CA LEU A 95 -7.09 -6.90 0.67
C LEU A 95 -6.34 -6.15 -0.44
N GLU A 96 -5.78 -6.87 -1.42
CA GLU A 96 -5.15 -6.27 -2.61
C GLU A 96 -6.15 -5.44 -3.44
N ARG A 97 -7.39 -5.94 -3.62
CA ARG A 97 -8.47 -5.20 -4.28
C ARG A 97 -8.91 -3.98 -3.48
N GLU A 98 -9.00 -4.08 -2.15
CA GLU A 98 -9.30 -2.92 -1.31
C GLU A 98 -8.18 -1.87 -1.38
N LYS A 99 -6.92 -2.30 -1.32
CA LYS A 99 -5.74 -1.43 -1.46
C LYS A 99 -5.80 -0.62 -2.76
N LEU A 100 -6.02 -1.30 -3.88
CA LEU A 100 -6.12 -0.67 -5.21
C LEU A 100 -7.27 0.36 -5.30
N SER A 101 -8.41 0.08 -4.66
CA SER A 101 -9.52 1.05 -4.56
C SER A 101 -9.11 2.30 -3.78
N VAL A 102 -8.44 2.12 -2.64
CA VAL A 102 -7.99 3.21 -1.77
C VAL A 102 -6.85 4.02 -2.43
N GLU A 103 -5.95 3.37 -3.17
CA GLU A 103 -4.93 4.04 -3.99
C GLU A 103 -5.59 4.93 -5.05
N SER A 104 -6.62 4.45 -5.74
CA SER A 104 -7.41 5.25 -6.71
C SER A 104 -8.07 6.48 -6.08
N GLU A 105 -8.68 6.31 -4.90
CA GLU A 105 -9.25 7.44 -4.12
C GLU A 105 -8.16 8.44 -3.69
N ARG A 106 -6.98 7.96 -3.26
CA ARG A 106 -5.83 8.82 -2.90
C ARG A 106 -5.35 9.65 -4.09
N PHE A 107 -5.23 9.04 -5.27
CA PHE A 107 -4.80 9.73 -6.49
C PHE A 107 -5.80 10.80 -6.93
N ALA A 108 -7.11 10.53 -6.85
CA ALA A 108 -8.13 11.54 -7.17
C ALA A 108 -8.03 12.78 -6.26
N VAL A 109 -7.81 12.58 -4.95
CA VAL A 109 -7.58 13.68 -4.00
C VAL A 109 -6.27 14.42 -4.30
N GLU A 110 -5.21 13.72 -4.70
CA GLU A 110 -3.91 14.30 -5.05
C GLU A 110 -3.96 15.17 -6.33
N ASP A 111 -4.74 14.75 -7.34
CA ASP A 111 -5.02 15.55 -8.53
C ASP A 111 -5.85 16.80 -8.21
N GLU A 112 -6.91 16.67 -7.38
CA GLU A 112 -7.71 17.82 -6.94
C GLU A 112 -6.85 18.82 -6.16
N MET A 113 -6.00 18.36 -5.23
CA MET A 113 -5.03 19.19 -4.50
C MET A 113 -4.04 19.88 -5.46
N SER A 114 -3.56 19.16 -6.46
CA SER A 114 -2.64 19.70 -7.48
C SER A 114 -3.31 20.76 -8.36
N SER A 115 -4.61 20.61 -8.65
CA SER A 115 -5.40 21.63 -9.35
C SER A 115 -5.60 22.90 -8.51
N LEU A 116 -5.88 22.75 -7.20
CA LEU A 116 -6.06 23.86 -6.26
C LEU A 116 -4.75 24.65 -6.06
N ARG A 117 -3.62 23.95 -5.90
CA ARG A 117 -2.28 24.56 -5.81
C ARG A 117 -1.99 25.46 -7.02
N LYS A 118 -2.23 24.97 -8.25
CA LYS A 118 -2.05 25.73 -9.50
C LYS A 118 -2.99 26.94 -9.61
N ARG A 119 -4.25 26.81 -9.18
CA ARG A 119 -5.21 27.95 -9.18
C ARG A 119 -4.79 29.06 -8.19
N ILE A 120 -4.31 28.67 -7.01
CA ILE A 120 -3.72 29.59 -6.03
C ILE A 120 -2.49 30.28 -6.63
N GLU A 121 -1.55 29.54 -7.22
CA GLU A 121 -0.32 30.08 -7.81
C GLU A 121 -0.60 31.14 -8.90
N VAL A 122 -1.56 30.87 -9.79
CA VAL A 122 -1.98 31.83 -10.83
C VAL A 122 -2.58 33.11 -10.21
N LEU A 123 -3.42 32.98 -9.18
CA LEU A 123 -4.05 34.12 -8.52
C LEU A 123 -3.04 34.94 -7.69
N ASP A 124 -2.22 34.28 -6.88
CA ASP A 124 -1.14 34.90 -6.09
C ASP A 124 -0.14 35.61 -7.05
N GLY A 125 0.12 35.04 -8.24
CA GLY A 125 0.93 35.65 -9.30
C GLY A 125 0.32 36.90 -9.96
N VAL A 126 -0.98 36.89 -10.30
CA VAL A 126 -1.68 38.08 -10.82
C VAL A 126 -1.74 39.19 -9.78
N ALA A 127 -2.01 38.86 -8.51
CA ALA A 127 -1.97 39.82 -7.41
C ALA A 127 -0.56 40.42 -7.24
N GLY A 128 0.50 39.62 -7.39
CA GLY A 128 1.89 40.07 -7.38
C GLY A 128 2.23 41.05 -8.52
N GLN A 129 1.77 40.78 -9.74
CA GLN A 129 1.96 41.70 -10.88
C GLN A 129 1.24 43.03 -10.67
N ILE A 130 0.01 43.00 -10.16
CA ILE A 130 -0.78 44.20 -9.83
C ILE A 130 -0.07 45.03 -8.75
N ALA A 131 0.48 44.38 -7.71
CA ALA A 131 1.20 45.05 -6.63
C ALA A 131 2.58 45.61 -7.05
N ALA A 132 3.26 44.96 -8.01
CA ALA A 132 4.54 45.42 -8.55
C ALA A 132 4.41 46.60 -9.53
N GLY A 133 3.22 46.79 -10.12
CA GLY A 133 2.99 47.79 -11.16
C GLY A 133 3.54 47.38 -12.54
N PRO A 134 3.44 48.26 -13.56
CA PRO A 134 3.95 47.97 -14.88
C PRO A 134 5.49 47.80 -14.86
N PRO A 135 6.06 46.82 -15.57
CA PRO A 135 7.49 46.55 -15.53
C PRO A 135 8.29 47.73 -16.10
N SER A 136 9.16 48.31 -15.26
CA SER A 136 10.09 49.38 -15.68
C SER A 136 11.04 48.87 -16.76
N THR A 137 10.83 49.30 -18.00
CA THR A 137 11.69 49.00 -19.17
C THR A 137 12.98 49.83 -19.17
N SER A 138 13.69 49.85 -18.03
CA SER A 138 14.73 50.82 -17.70
C SER A 138 16.13 50.21 -17.55
N SER A 139 16.63 49.53 -18.59
CA SER A 139 18.09 49.34 -18.80
C SER A 139 18.44 48.72 -20.17
N SER A 140 18.55 49.54 -21.21
CA SER A 140 19.32 49.16 -22.41
C SER A 140 20.80 49.50 -22.18
N PRO A 141 21.73 48.53 -22.03
CA PRO A 141 23.14 48.85 -21.89
C PRO A 141 23.73 49.30 -23.23
N SER A 142 24.18 50.56 -23.31
CA SER A 142 24.80 51.11 -24.52
C SER A 142 26.24 50.61 -24.72
N GLY A 143 26.39 49.46 -25.39
CA GLY A 143 27.68 48.93 -25.85
C GLY A 143 28.03 49.41 -27.26
N SER A 144 29.29 49.81 -27.49
CA SER A 144 29.74 50.38 -28.76
C SER A 144 30.03 49.34 -29.85
N LEU A 145 29.67 49.67 -31.11
CA LEU A 145 29.96 48.89 -32.32
C LEU A 145 31.46 48.83 -32.63
N PRO A 146 31.96 47.69 -33.18
CA PRO A 146 32.07 47.51 -34.65
C PRO A 146 31.79 46.05 -35.13
N ASN A 147 31.73 45.69 -36.43
CA ASN A 147 31.35 46.35 -37.70
C ASN A 147 31.36 45.27 -38.83
N MET A 148 30.53 45.42 -39.89
CA MET A 148 30.38 44.50 -41.06
C MET A 148 29.79 43.11 -40.70
N SER A 149 29.02 42.37 -41.52
CA SER A 149 28.50 42.45 -42.90
C SER A 149 27.28 41.47 -43.03
N ARG A 150 26.36 41.48 -44.02
CA ARG A 150 25.94 42.44 -45.07
C ARG A 150 24.72 41.89 -45.87
N ARG A 151 23.51 42.40 -45.60
CA ARG A 151 22.22 42.20 -46.35
C ARG A 151 21.57 40.79 -46.36
N HIS A 152 20.26 40.74 -46.11
CA HIS A 152 19.30 40.70 -47.22
C HIS A 152 17.98 41.43 -46.86
N THR A 153 17.18 41.77 -47.87
CA THR A 153 16.07 42.73 -47.76
C THR A 153 14.76 42.13 -48.27
N VAL A 154 13.67 42.35 -47.54
CA VAL A 154 12.29 42.43 -48.07
C VAL A 154 11.64 43.67 -47.45
N ILE A 155 10.86 44.43 -48.24
CA ILE A 155 10.25 45.70 -47.85
C ILE A 155 8.74 45.52 -47.70
N GLY A 156 8.14 46.20 -46.72
CA GLY A 156 6.69 46.23 -46.48
C GLY A 156 6.27 47.48 -45.70
N SER A 157 6.43 48.67 -46.28
CA SER A 157 5.83 49.93 -45.80
C SER A 157 4.29 49.82 -45.84
N THR A 158 3.47 50.52 -45.06
CA THR A 158 3.53 51.90 -44.48
C THR A 158 2.89 51.91 -43.06
N ALA A 159 2.81 52.99 -42.26
CA ALA A 159 3.00 54.43 -42.50
C ALA A 159 3.62 55.17 -41.28
N LEU A 160 3.87 56.49 -41.42
CA LEU A 160 4.50 57.35 -40.40
C LEU A 160 3.62 58.55 -40.02
N GLN A 161 3.31 58.73 -38.73
CA GLN A 161 3.04 59.98 -38.00
C GLN A 161 2.58 59.60 -36.57
N ALA A 162 2.88 60.34 -35.48
CA ALA A 162 3.97 61.27 -35.17
C ALA A 162 4.10 61.34 -33.63
N PRO A 163 5.27 61.67 -33.05
CA PRO A 163 5.46 61.61 -31.60
C PRO A 163 4.95 62.87 -30.89
N ASN A 164 3.94 62.73 -30.02
CA ASN A 164 3.74 63.66 -28.90
C ASN A 164 2.71 63.15 -27.86
N GLN A 165 3.20 62.50 -26.81
CA GLN A 165 3.18 63.01 -25.42
C GLN A 165 3.53 61.88 -24.44
N ALA A 166 4.58 62.08 -23.64
CA ALA A 166 4.88 61.21 -22.52
C ALA A 166 4.02 61.62 -21.32
N THR A 167 2.80 61.10 -21.25
CA THR A 167 1.99 61.16 -20.02
C THR A 167 2.53 60.14 -19.02
N PRO A 168 3.07 60.55 -17.86
CA PRO A 168 3.56 59.60 -16.86
C PRO A 168 2.37 58.93 -16.18
N SER A 169 2.25 57.60 -16.34
CA SER A 169 1.69 56.54 -15.46
C SER A 169 0.51 56.75 -14.49
N LEU A 170 -0.09 57.95 -14.39
CA LEU A 170 -1.19 58.31 -13.49
C LEU A 170 -2.56 57.85 -14.02
N GLY A 171 -2.68 57.57 -15.32
CA GLY A 171 -3.94 57.25 -15.98
C GLY A 171 -4.70 56.05 -15.42
N PHE A 172 -4.01 55.14 -14.71
CA PHE A 172 -4.62 54.02 -14.00
C PHE A 172 -5.29 54.44 -12.69
N LEU A 173 -4.69 55.39 -11.96
CA LEU A 173 -5.23 55.93 -10.70
C LEU A 173 -6.32 56.99 -10.91
N THR A 174 -6.45 57.53 -12.13
CA THR A 174 -7.50 58.49 -12.49
C THR A 174 -8.70 57.85 -13.19
N ASN A 175 -8.73 56.51 -13.33
CA ASN A 175 -9.82 55.79 -13.99
C ASN A 175 -10.64 55.01 -12.95
N ASP A 176 -11.83 55.53 -12.63
CA ASP A 176 -12.71 54.96 -11.60
C ASP A 176 -13.19 53.53 -11.94
N ASP A 177 -13.39 53.19 -13.22
CA ASP A 177 -13.70 51.82 -13.65
C ASP A 177 -12.53 50.87 -13.39
N ALA A 178 -11.28 51.34 -13.59
CA ALA A 178 -10.08 50.53 -13.32
C ALA A 178 -9.92 50.27 -11.81
N LEU A 179 -10.14 51.30 -10.98
CA LEU A 179 -10.12 51.17 -9.52
C LEU A 179 -11.25 50.27 -9.00
N ASN A 180 -12.48 50.41 -9.51
CA ASN A 180 -13.60 49.54 -9.15
C ASN A 180 -13.36 48.08 -9.55
N ASN A 181 -12.77 47.82 -10.72
CA ASN A 181 -12.46 46.46 -11.15
C ASN A 181 -11.26 45.86 -10.40
N LEU A 182 -10.27 46.67 -10.02
CA LEU A 182 -9.21 46.28 -9.09
C LEU A 182 -9.77 45.91 -7.70
N ALA A 183 -10.67 46.71 -7.14
CA ALA A 183 -11.31 46.43 -5.86
C ALA A 183 -12.08 45.09 -5.89
N LYS A 184 -12.89 44.85 -6.94
CA LYS A 184 -13.57 43.57 -7.17
C LYS A 184 -12.59 42.39 -7.25
N PHE A 185 -11.48 42.55 -7.97
CA PHE A 185 -10.45 41.52 -8.06
C PHE A 185 -9.82 41.22 -6.69
N LEU A 186 -9.47 42.24 -5.91
CA LEU A 186 -8.81 42.04 -4.61
C LEU A 186 -9.74 41.37 -3.58
N SER A 187 -11.03 41.69 -3.57
CA SER A 187 -12.03 40.97 -2.75
C SER A 187 -12.16 39.51 -3.20
N TYR A 188 -12.41 39.27 -4.50
CA TYR A 188 -12.52 37.92 -5.06
C TYR A 188 -11.27 37.07 -4.81
N TYR A 189 -10.09 37.65 -4.96
CA TYR A 189 -8.81 37.05 -4.65
C TYR A 189 -8.73 36.64 -3.17
N GLY A 190 -8.98 37.56 -2.25
CA GLY A 190 -8.90 37.29 -0.81
C GLY A 190 -9.86 36.19 -0.35
N GLU A 191 -11.11 36.23 -0.82
CA GLU A 191 -12.14 35.22 -0.52
C GLU A 191 -11.78 33.86 -1.13
N THR A 192 -11.60 33.78 -2.45
CA THR A 192 -11.39 32.52 -3.18
C THR A 192 -10.08 31.84 -2.80
N VAL A 193 -8.99 32.61 -2.58
CA VAL A 193 -7.70 32.03 -2.16
C VAL A 193 -7.76 31.54 -0.71
N SER A 194 -8.53 32.20 0.17
CA SER A 194 -8.79 31.72 1.53
C SER A 194 -9.60 30.42 1.54
N GLU A 195 -10.66 30.34 0.72
CA GLU A 195 -11.46 29.13 0.52
C GLU A 195 -10.60 27.99 -0.04
N MET A 196 -9.90 28.20 -1.16
CA MET A 196 -9.04 27.18 -1.75
C MET A 196 -7.92 26.71 -0.80
N LYS A 197 -7.29 27.62 -0.04
CA LYS A 197 -6.31 27.25 1.00
C LYS A 197 -6.96 26.51 2.18
N THR A 198 -8.27 26.65 2.41
CA THR A 198 -9.03 25.88 3.40
C THR A 198 -9.37 24.48 2.88
N THR A 199 -9.93 24.38 1.67
CA THR A 199 -10.19 23.11 0.98
C THR A 199 -8.94 22.27 0.80
N LEU A 200 -7.79 22.89 0.47
CA LEU A 200 -6.50 22.20 0.38
C LEU A 200 -6.08 21.53 1.71
N ARG A 201 -6.38 22.14 2.87
CA ARG A 201 -6.13 21.55 4.20
C ARG A 201 -7.17 20.51 4.63
N ILE A 202 -8.34 20.49 4.00
CA ILE A 202 -9.30 19.38 4.15
C ILE A 202 -8.78 18.19 3.36
N ARG A 203 -8.46 18.41 2.07
CA ARG A 203 -7.98 17.39 1.14
C ARG A 203 -6.66 16.76 1.55
N GLN A 204 -5.70 17.53 2.08
CA GLN A 204 -4.48 16.96 2.65
C GLN A 204 -4.81 15.92 3.73
N ARG A 205 -5.72 16.22 4.67
CA ARG A 205 -6.15 15.28 5.72
C ARG A 205 -7.01 14.11 5.21
N GLU A 206 -7.50 14.16 3.98
CA GLU A 206 -8.18 13.04 3.32
C GLU A 206 -7.13 12.13 2.65
N TRP A 207 -6.16 12.73 1.95
CA TRP A 207 -4.98 12.06 1.42
C TRP A 207 -4.16 11.36 2.51
N ASP A 208 -3.93 12.03 3.65
CA ASP A 208 -3.18 11.49 4.80
C ASP A 208 -3.85 10.20 5.33
N LYS A 209 -5.17 10.22 5.56
CA LYS A 209 -5.95 9.03 5.98
C LYS A 209 -5.90 7.90 4.96
N TYR A 210 -5.97 8.22 3.67
CA TYR A 210 -5.86 7.22 2.62
C TYR A 210 -4.46 6.59 2.59
N SER A 211 -3.41 7.38 2.82
CA SER A 211 -2.04 6.87 2.99
C SER A 211 -1.92 5.96 4.23
N GLU A 212 -2.44 6.37 5.39
CA GLU A 212 -2.48 5.54 6.61
C GLU A 212 -3.23 4.21 6.36
N LYS A 213 -4.35 4.24 5.63
CA LYS A 213 -5.12 3.05 5.28
C LYS A 213 -4.37 2.13 4.31
N ILE A 214 -3.66 2.69 3.32
CA ILE A 214 -2.82 1.91 2.40
C ILE A 214 -1.71 1.20 3.18
N GLU A 215 -0.97 1.91 4.04
CA GLU A 215 0.07 1.29 4.87
C GLU A 215 -0.49 0.20 5.80
N ALA A 216 -1.71 0.38 6.34
CA ALA A 216 -2.36 -0.64 7.17
C ALA A 216 -2.72 -1.89 6.37
N LEU A 217 -3.23 -1.74 5.15
CA LEU A 217 -3.52 -2.85 4.24
C LEU A 217 -2.24 -3.55 3.77
N GLU A 218 -1.18 -2.81 3.46
CA GLU A 218 0.14 -3.39 3.12
C GLU A 218 0.70 -4.20 4.29
N ARG A 219 0.73 -3.64 5.51
CA ARG A 219 1.15 -4.36 6.72
C ARG A 219 0.32 -5.62 6.96
N GLN A 220 -0.97 -5.61 6.63
CA GLN A 220 -1.84 -6.79 6.78
C GLN A 220 -1.58 -7.84 5.69
N ILE A 221 -1.38 -7.43 4.44
CA ILE A 221 -0.99 -8.31 3.32
C ILE A 221 0.37 -8.95 3.60
N ASP A 222 1.35 -8.17 4.06
CA ASP A 222 2.68 -8.66 4.42
C ASP A 222 2.64 -9.54 5.68
N GLN A 223 1.84 -9.22 6.69
CA GLN A 223 1.65 -10.10 7.85
C GLN A 223 1.07 -11.46 7.45
N LEU A 224 0.12 -11.49 6.51
CA LEU A 224 -0.42 -12.73 5.96
C LEU A 224 0.66 -13.48 5.17
N ARG A 225 1.27 -12.85 4.16
CA ARG A 225 2.30 -13.45 3.31
C ARG A 225 3.50 -13.98 4.11
N CYS A 226 4.05 -13.19 5.03
CA CYS A 226 5.10 -13.64 5.93
C CYS A 226 4.61 -14.74 6.89
N GLY A 227 3.36 -14.67 7.35
CA GLY A 227 2.73 -15.76 8.11
C GLY A 227 2.75 -17.08 7.34
N TYR A 228 2.50 -17.06 6.03
CA TYR A 228 2.44 -18.24 5.17
C TYR A 228 3.83 -18.73 4.71
N GLU A 229 4.76 -17.84 4.34
CA GLU A 229 6.17 -18.21 4.12
C GLU A 229 6.78 -18.87 5.38
N TYR A 230 6.41 -18.36 6.56
CA TYR A 230 6.80 -18.89 7.86
C TYR A 230 5.82 -19.90 8.48
N ASP A 231 4.82 -20.47 7.77
CA ASP A 231 4.14 -21.70 8.25
C ASP A 231 4.83 -22.98 7.73
N SER A 232 5.96 -22.82 7.03
CA SER A 232 7.08 -23.75 7.18
C SER A 232 7.65 -23.76 8.63
N VAL A 233 7.18 -22.86 9.50
CA VAL A 233 7.70 -22.52 10.84
C VAL A 233 6.58 -22.30 11.88
N ARG A 234 5.61 -23.22 12.01
CA ARG A 234 5.01 -23.58 13.33
C ARG A 234 6.04 -24.17 14.33
N ARG A 235 7.32 -23.73 14.23
CA ARG A 235 8.47 -24.05 15.08
C ARG A 235 8.75 -22.83 15.96
N LYS A 236 8.49 -22.96 17.27
CA LYS A 236 8.49 -21.91 18.31
C LYS A 236 7.22 -21.05 18.34
N LYS A 237 6.26 -21.50 19.15
CA LYS A 237 5.69 -20.58 20.14
C LYS A 237 6.73 -20.28 21.22
N MET A 238 6.64 -19.10 21.83
CA MET A 238 6.94 -18.89 23.25
C MET A 238 5.66 -19.14 24.05
#